data_AF-A0A951DSK9-F1
#
_entry.id   AF-A0A951DSK9-F1
#
_cell.length_a   1.000
_cell.length_b   1.000
_cell.length_c   1.000
_cell.angle_alpha   90.00
_cell.angle_beta   90.00
_cell.angle_gamma   90.00
#
_symmetry.space_group_name_H-M   'P 1'
#
loop_
_entity.id
_entity.type
_entity.pdbx_description
1 polymer ?
#
loop_
_entity_poly.entity_id
_entity_poly.type
_entity_poly.pdbx_seq_one_letter_code
_entity_poly.pdbx_strand_id
1 'polypeptide(L)'
;MSVTINADDPRTIRAIEIAAEADHWLSGRNPQGEDVFGVPSQHDPRHYYIVTRATCDCPDFRNHGTEPCKHVLAVRLHEELLRAERSGSSRQPAPAPARRRGHLSVVPHTS
;
A
#
# COMPACT_ATOMS: atom_id res chain seq x y z
N MET A 1 4.27 -2.97 -13.35
CA MET A 1 3.52 -4.15 -13.86
C MET A 1 2.08 -3.90 -13.45
N SER A 2 1.08 -4.11 -14.30
CA SER A 2 -0.31 -3.95 -13.85
C SER A 2 -0.78 -5.18 -13.08
N VAL A 3 -1.46 -4.98 -11.96
CA VAL A 3 -2.22 -6.04 -11.27
C VAL A 3 -3.66 -5.95 -11.74
N THR A 4 -4.17 -7.04 -12.33
CA THR A 4 -5.57 -7.11 -12.79
C THR A 4 -6.46 -7.55 -11.63
N ILE A 5 -7.53 -6.80 -11.39
CA ILE A 5 -8.56 -7.11 -10.39
C ILE A 5 -9.80 -7.58 -11.13
N ASN A 6 -10.23 -8.81 -10.86
CA ASN A 6 -11.54 -9.30 -11.27
C ASN A 6 -12.51 -9.15 -10.08
N ALA A 7 -13.66 -8.50 -10.29
CA ALA A 7 -14.63 -8.30 -9.23
C ALA A 7 -15.45 -9.57 -8.90
N ASP A 8 -15.40 -10.59 -9.76
CA ASP A 8 -16.09 -11.86 -9.58
C ASP A 8 -15.18 -12.98 -9.05
N ASP A 9 -13.86 -12.73 -8.96
CA ASP A 9 -12.93 -13.70 -8.38
C ASP A 9 -12.79 -13.43 -6.87
N PRO A 10 -13.23 -14.35 -5.99
CA PRO A 10 -13.11 -14.17 -4.56
C PRO A 10 -11.66 -14.00 -4.10
N ARG A 11 -10.66 -14.49 -4.84
CA ARG A 11 -9.24 -14.34 -4.48
C ARG A 11 -8.77 -12.90 -4.60
N THR A 12 -9.18 -12.19 -5.66
CA THR A 12 -8.83 -10.77 -5.86
C THR A 12 -9.58 -9.87 -4.90
N ILE A 13 -10.84 -10.17 -4.57
CA ILE A 13 -11.58 -9.44 -3.53
C ILE A 13 -10.86 -9.56 -2.18
N ARG A 14 -10.52 -10.78 -1.76
CA ARG A 14 -9.80 -11.00 -0.49
C ARG A 14 -8.40 -10.40 -0.50
N ALA A 15 -7.73 -10.37 -1.65
CA ALA A 15 -6.42 -9.72 -1.77
C ALA A 15 -6.50 -8.21 -1.49
N ILE A 16 -7.56 -7.53 -1.93
CA ILE A 16 -7.78 -6.10 -1.64
C ILE A 16 -7.95 -5.88 -0.14
N GLU A 17 -8.80 -6.67 0.52
CA GLU A 17 -9.01 -6.57 1.97
C GLU A 17 -7.71 -6.75 2.75
N ILE A 18 -6.92 -7.77 2.39
CA ILE A 18 -5.62 -8.03 3.02
C ILE A 18 -4.68 -6.84 2.80
N ALA A 19 -4.58 -6.35 1.55
CA ALA A 19 -3.71 -5.22 1.21
C ALA A 19 -4.10 -3.90 1.89
N ALA A 20 -5.38 -3.72 2.25
CA ALA A 20 -5.82 -2.55 3.01
C ALA A 20 -5.24 -2.49 4.44
N GLU A 21 -4.77 -3.62 4.96
CA GLU A 21 -4.13 -3.73 6.29
C GLU A 21 -2.59 -3.79 6.19
N ALA A 22 -2.01 -3.46 5.02
CA ALA A 22 -0.59 -3.62 4.76
C ALA A 22 0.33 -2.81 5.69
N ASP A 23 -0.16 -1.72 6.27
CA ASP A 23 0.58 -0.91 7.25
C ASP A 23 0.93 -1.69 8.54
N HIS A 24 0.26 -2.82 8.79
CA HIS A 24 0.48 -3.66 9.96
C HIS A 24 1.32 -4.90 9.67
N TRP A 25 1.75 -5.09 8.43
CA TRP A 25 2.53 -6.27 8.06
C TRP A 25 3.95 -6.18 8.60
N LEU A 26 4.54 -7.35 8.85
CA LEU A 26 5.98 -7.45 9.06
C LEU A 26 6.65 -7.28 7.70
N SER A 27 7.71 -6.48 7.61
CA SER A 27 8.46 -6.29 6.37
C SER A 27 9.95 -6.52 6.57
N GLY A 28 10.63 -7.11 5.60
CA GLY A 28 12.07 -7.32 5.61
C GLY A 28 12.61 -7.63 4.21
N ARG A 29 13.84 -8.13 4.17
CA ARG A 29 14.46 -8.62 2.94
C ARG A 29 15.06 -10.00 3.12
N ASN A 30 14.98 -10.83 2.09
CA ASN A 30 15.69 -12.11 2.07
C ASN A 30 17.19 -11.91 1.76
N PRO A 31 18.03 -12.95 1.90
CA PRO A 31 19.46 -12.88 1.54
C PRO A 31 19.74 -12.47 0.09
N GLN A 32 18.77 -12.66 -0.81
CA GLN A 32 18.84 -12.26 -2.22
C GLN A 32 18.46 -10.78 -2.45
N GLY A 33 18.05 -10.06 -1.40
CA GLY A 33 17.67 -8.65 -1.45
C GLY A 33 16.24 -8.38 -1.93
N GLU A 34 15.41 -9.41 -2.10
CA GLU A 34 13.98 -9.28 -2.41
C GLU A 34 13.20 -8.83 -1.17
N ASP A 35 12.20 -7.98 -1.36
CA ASP A 35 11.28 -7.58 -0.29
C ASP A 35 10.40 -8.78 0.11
N VAL A 36 10.28 -8.99 1.42
CA VAL A 36 9.53 -10.10 2.02
C VAL A 36 8.59 -9.55 3.08
N PHE A 37 7.36 -10.08 3.09
CA PHE A 37 6.30 -9.64 3.99
C PHE A 37 5.80 -10.80 4.84
N GLY A 38 5.58 -10.55 6.13
CA GLY A 38 4.77 -11.40 7.00
C GLY A 38 3.32 -10.92 6.91
N VAL A 39 2.50 -11.64 6.16
CA VAL A 39 1.08 -11.31 5.94
C VAL A 39 0.22 -12.14 6.89
N PRO A 40 -0.67 -11.53 7.69
CA PRO A 40 -1.46 -12.26 8.67
C PRO A 40 -2.43 -13.26 8.01
N SER A 41 -2.65 -14.39 8.68
CA SER A 41 -3.69 -15.34 8.30
C SER A 41 -5.07 -14.80 8.67
N GLN A 42 -6.02 -14.86 7.73
CA GLN A 42 -7.42 -14.50 8.00
C GLN A 42 -8.15 -15.52 8.89
N HIS A 43 -7.58 -16.71 9.12
CA HIS A 43 -8.17 -17.74 9.98
C HIS A 43 -7.57 -17.79 11.39
N ASP A 44 -6.28 -17.42 11.53
CA ASP A 44 -5.58 -17.41 12.81
C ASP A 44 -4.81 -16.09 12.95
N PRO A 45 -5.25 -15.18 13.83
CA PRO A 45 -4.63 -13.86 14.00
C PRO A 45 -3.20 -13.91 14.58
N ARG A 46 -2.75 -15.07 15.06
CA ARG A 46 -1.37 -15.25 15.57
C ARG A 46 -0.43 -15.86 14.53
N HIS A 47 -0.95 -16.20 13.36
CA HIS A 47 -0.17 -16.83 12.29
C HIS A 47 0.09 -15.85 11.16
N TYR A 48 1.33 -15.83 10.68
CA TYR A 48 1.75 -15.03 9.53
C TYR A 48 2.32 -15.95 8.47
N TYR A 49 1.96 -15.69 7.22
CA TYR A 49 2.57 -16.31 6.05
C TYR A 49 3.73 -15.46 5.57
N ILE A 50 4.82 -16.11 5.16
CA ILE A 50 5.96 -15.46 4.51
C ILE A 50 5.65 -15.34 3.02
N VAL A 51 5.63 -14.10 2.53
CA VAL A 51 5.15 -13.77 1.20
C VAL A 51 6.14 -12.88 0.49
N THR A 52 6.47 -13.23 -0.75
CA THR A 52 7.14 -12.34 -1.69
C THR A 52 6.19 -12.00 -2.83
N ARG A 53 6.65 -11.19 -3.77
CA ARG A 53 5.89 -10.89 -4.99
C ARG A 53 5.59 -12.14 -5.83
N ALA A 54 6.35 -13.22 -5.66
CA ALA A 54 6.27 -14.45 -6.44
C ALA A 54 5.79 -15.67 -5.65
N THR A 55 6.11 -15.76 -4.36
CA THR A 55 5.88 -16.97 -3.56
C THR A 55 5.12 -16.69 -2.26
N CYS A 56 4.46 -17.71 -1.74
CA CYS A 56 3.83 -17.70 -0.43
C CYS A 56 3.95 -19.09 0.20
N ASP A 57 4.16 -19.17 1.51
CA ASP A 57 4.20 -20.44 2.24
C ASP A 57 2.82 -20.94 2.70
N CYS A 58 1.73 -20.25 2.35
CA CYS A 58 0.38 -20.65 2.73
C CYS A 58 -0.03 -21.98 2.06
N PRO A 59 -0.95 -22.76 2.68
CA PRO A 59 -1.39 -24.04 2.13
C PRO A 59 -1.96 -23.94 0.71
N ASP A 60 -2.72 -22.88 0.43
CA ASP A 60 -3.31 -22.63 -0.90
C ASP A 60 -2.23 -22.54 -1.98
N PHE A 61 -1.18 -21.74 -1.76
CA PHE A 61 -0.06 -21.62 -2.70
C PHE A 61 0.73 -22.92 -2.81
N ARG A 62 0.98 -23.61 -1.70
CA ARG A 62 1.73 -24.89 -1.70
C ARG A 62 1.00 -25.99 -2.49
N ASN A 63 -0.34 -26.00 -2.44
CA ASN A 63 -1.16 -27.02 -3.11
C ASN A 63 -1.43 -26.67 -4.58
N HIS A 64 -1.50 -25.38 -4.94
CA HIS A 64 -1.95 -24.90 -6.25
C HIS A 64 -0.88 -24.14 -7.04
N GLY A 65 0.41 -24.26 -6.69
CA GLY A 65 1.55 -23.38 -7.02
C GLY A 65 1.78 -22.88 -8.45
N THR A 66 0.91 -23.19 -9.41
CA THR A 66 0.77 -22.51 -10.70
C THR A 66 -0.04 -21.21 -10.61
N GLU A 67 -0.98 -21.07 -9.66
CA GLU A 67 -1.81 -19.87 -9.50
C GLU A 67 -1.38 -19.05 -8.26
N PRO A 68 -1.35 -17.70 -8.36
CA PRO A 68 -1.07 -16.86 -7.21
C PRO A 68 -2.23 -16.94 -6.20
N CYS A 69 -1.92 -17.24 -4.94
CA CYS A 69 -2.88 -17.15 -3.86
C CYS A 69 -3.21 -15.68 -3.54
N LYS A 70 -4.27 -15.46 -2.77
CA LYS A 70 -4.69 -14.11 -2.34
C LYS A 70 -3.58 -13.29 -1.65
N HIS A 71 -2.66 -13.93 -0.93
CA HIS A 71 -1.56 -13.23 -0.25
C HIS A 71 -0.53 -12.68 -1.25
N VAL A 72 -0.16 -13.46 -2.27
CA VAL A 72 0.73 -12.99 -3.35
C VAL A 72 0.07 -11.85 -4.11
N LEU A 73 -1.23 -11.93 -4.38
CA LEU A 73 -1.98 -10.84 -5.01
C LEU A 73 -1.99 -9.58 -4.13
N ALA A 74 -2.16 -9.72 -2.81
CA ALA A 74 -2.13 -8.60 -1.87
C ALA A 74 -0.77 -7.90 -1.84
N VAL A 75 0.34 -8.65 -1.78
CA VAL A 75 1.69 -8.10 -1.86
C VAL A 75 1.91 -7.36 -3.18
N ARG A 76 1.49 -7.95 -4.30
CA ARG A 76 1.59 -7.29 -5.61
C ARG A 76 0.83 -5.97 -5.64
N LEU A 77 -0.39 -5.92 -5.09
CA LEU A 77 -1.19 -4.70 -4.99
C LEU A 77 -0.48 -3.63 -4.15
N HIS A 78 -0.01 -4.01 -2.96
CA HIS A 78 0.70 -3.10 -2.06
C HIS A 78 1.96 -2.51 -2.71
N GLU A 79 2.77 -3.33 -3.37
CA GLU A 79 3.98 -2.85 -4.04
C GLU A 79 3.68 -1.91 -5.21
N GLU A 80 2.64 -2.17 -6.01
CA GLU A 80 2.24 -1.24 -7.08
C GLU A 80 1.71 0.07 -6.52
N LEU A 81 0.98 0.06 -5.40
CA LEU A 81 0.56 1.27 -4.69
C LEU A 81 1.78 2.11 -4.26
N LEU A 82 2.75 1.50 -3.57
CA LEU A 82 3.99 2.17 -3.16
C LEU A 82 4.79 2.72 -4.35
N ARG A 83 4.75 2.04 -5.50
CA ARG A 83 5.39 2.54 -6.75
C ARG A 83 4.65 3.74 -7.31
N ALA A 84 3.32 3.70 -7.32
CA ALA A 84 2.48 4.81 -7.79
C ALA A 84 2.66 6.05 -6.92
N GLU A 85 2.68 5.90 -5.60
CA GLU A 85 2.90 6.99 -4.63
C GLU A 85 4.26 7.65 -4.82
N ARG A 86 5.33 6.85 -4.94
CA ARG A 86 6.69 7.36 -5.21
C ARG A 86 6.78 8.13 -6.53
N SER A 87 6.06 7.68 -7.55
CA SER A 87 6.04 8.33 -8.86
C SER A 87 5.22 9.63 -8.83
N GLY A 88 4.10 9.65 -8.10
CA GLY A 88 3.19 10.80 -7.98
C GLY A 88 3.66 11.91 -7.03
N SER A 89 4.49 11.58 -6.02
CA SER A 89 5.02 12.56 -5.06
C SER A 89 5.98 13.59 -5.69
N SER A 90 6.50 13.31 -6.89
CA SER A 90 7.23 14.30 -7.71
C SER A 90 6.36 15.44 -8.27
N ARG A 91 5.04 15.42 -8.04
CA ARG A 91 4.06 16.39 -8.57
C ARG A 91 3.33 17.18 -7.46
N GLN A 92 4.02 17.59 -6.39
CA GLN A 92 3.49 18.66 -5.55
C GLN A 92 3.73 20.03 -6.22
N PRO A 93 2.67 20.81 -6.53
CA PRO A 93 2.86 22.21 -6.92
C PRO A 93 3.45 22.97 -5.73
N ALA A 94 4.47 23.79 -5.97
CA ALA A 94 5.08 24.64 -4.97
C ALA A 94 4.03 25.45 -4.18
N PRO A 95 4.21 25.69 -2.87
CA PRO A 95 3.29 26.51 -2.10
C PRO A 95 3.18 27.91 -2.75
N ALA A 96 1.96 28.32 -3.08
CA ALA A 96 1.68 29.64 -3.63
C ALA A 96 2.22 30.72 -2.66
N PRO A 97 2.89 31.78 -3.17
CA PRO A 97 3.43 32.82 -2.30
C PRO A 97 2.28 33.50 -1.53
N ALA A 98 2.41 33.53 -0.20
CA ALA A 98 1.46 34.18 0.69
C ALA A 98 1.29 35.66 0.30
N ARG A 99 0.13 36.01 -0.24
CA ARG A 99 -0.26 37.41 -0.46
C ARG A 99 -0.31 38.12 0.91
N ARG A 100 0.63 39.03 1.15
CA ARG A 100 0.61 39.96 2.28
C ARG A 100 -0.73 40.72 2.30
N ARG A 101 -1.55 40.48 3.33
CA ARG A 101 -2.72 41.33 3.63
C ARG A 101 -2.20 42.67 4.16
N GLY A 102 -2.43 43.74 3.41
CA GLY A 102 -2.25 45.11 3.88
C GLY A 102 -3.20 45.39 5.05
N HIS A 103 -2.64 45.90 6.15
CA HIS A 103 -3.40 46.39 7.29
C HIS A 103 -3.86 47.82 6.97
N LEU A 104 -5.18 48.06 7.00
CA LEU A 104 -5.70 49.42 7.01
C LEU A 104 -5.37 50.07 8.36
N SER A 105 -4.64 51.19 8.34
CA SER A 105 -4.52 52.09 9.48
C SER A 105 -5.76 52.98 9.55
N VAL A 106 -6.48 52.91 10.67
CA VAL A 106 -7.54 53.86 11.02
C VAL A 106 -6.91 55.02 11.78
N VAL A 107 -7.10 56.24 11.29
CA VAL A 107 -6.67 57.50 11.95
C VAL A 107 -7.75 57.95 12.95
N PRO A 108 -7.40 58.42 14.16
CA PRO A 108 -8.38 58.96 15.10
C PRO A 108 -8.69 60.44 14.78
N HIS A 109 -9.98 60.79 14.77
CA HIS A 109 -10.43 62.18 14.77
C HIS A 109 -10.69 62.62 16.22
N THR A 110 -9.98 63.67 16.66
CA THR A 110 -10.20 64.36 17.94
C THR A 110 -11.19 65.50 17.75
N SER A 111 -12.14 65.64 18.68
CA SER A 111 -12.83 66.90 19.01
C SER A 111 -12.93 67.02 20.51
#